data_AF-O97575-F1
#
_entry.id   AF-O97575-F1
#
_cell.length_a   1.000
_cell.length_b   1.000
_cell.length_c   1.000
_cell.angle_alpha   90.00
_cell.angle_beta   90.00
_cell.angle_gamma   90.00
#
_symmetry.space_group_name_H-M   'P 1'
#
loop_
_entity.id
_entity.type
_entity.pdbx_description
1 polymer ?
#
loop_
_entity_poly.entity_id
_entity_poly.type
_entity_poly.pdbx_seq_one_letter_code
_entity_poly.pdbx_strand_id
1 'polypeptide(L)' 'LFDRTPTGEMKITYGQCGDVLRALGQNPTNAEVLRVLGKPKPEEMNAKMLDFETFLPILQHISRNK' A
#
# COMPACT_ATOMS: atom_id res chain seq x y z
N LEU A 1 12.74 -6.51 0.07
CA LEU A 1 11.65 -7.49 -0.13
C LEU A 1 10.48 -6.87 -0.92
N PHE A 2 9.96 -5.70 -0.52
CA PHE A 2 8.86 -5.04 -1.24
C PHE A 2 9.28 -3.92 -2.19
N ASP A 3 10.40 -3.24 -1.92
CA ASP A 3 10.98 -2.33 -2.90
C ASP A 3 11.47 -3.12 -4.11
N ARG A 4 10.97 -2.74 -5.30
CA ARG A 4 11.32 -3.32 -6.61
C ARG A 4 11.97 -2.28 -7.52
N THR A 5 12.29 -1.09 -6.99
CA THR A 5 12.95 -0.04 -7.75
C THR A 5 14.40 -0.43 -8.05
N PRO A 6 14.94 -0.08 -9.24
CA PRO A 6 16.31 -0.46 -9.61
C PRO A 6 17.39 0.11 -8.69
N THR A 7 17.10 1.23 -8.02
CA THR A 7 18.05 2.02 -7.24
C THR A 7 17.81 1.96 -5.73
N GLY A 8 16.78 1.23 -5.27
CA GLY A 8 16.48 1.12 -3.84
C GLY A 8 15.88 2.40 -3.25
N GLU A 9 14.91 3.01 -3.92
CA GLU A 9 14.27 4.27 -3.53
C GLU A 9 13.39 4.14 -2.27
N MET A 10 13.25 2.94 -1.71
CA MET A 10 12.40 2.62 -0.55
C MET A 10 10.92 2.94 -0.81
N LYS A 11 10.46 2.66 -2.03
CA LYS A 11 9.08 2.86 -2.48
C LYS A 11 8.46 1.55 -2.96
N ILE A 12 7.15 1.47 -2.87
CA ILE A 12 6.35 0.36 -3.39
C ILE A 12 5.32 0.91 -4.37
N THR A 13 4.84 0.09 -5.31
CA THR A 13 3.67 0.47 -6.11
C THR A 13 2.40 0.43 -5.27
N TYR A 14 1.36 1.15 -5.68
CA TYR A 14 0.03 1.07 -5.06
C TYR A 14 -0.50 -0.38 -5.01
N GLY A 15 -0.24 -1.17 -6.05
CA GLY A 15 -0.60 -2.58 -6.12
C GLY A 15 0.01 -3.45 -5.02
N GLN A 16 1.15 -3.05 -4.46
CA GLN A 16 1.82 -3.78 -3.39
C GLN A 16 1.32 -3.41 -1.99
N CYS A 17 0.50 -2.36 -1.84
CA CYS A 17 0.03 -1.87 -0.53
C CYS A 17 -0.66 -2.97 0.30
N GLY A 18 -1.54 -3.75 -0.35
CA GLY A 18 -2.25 -4.85 0.33
C GLY A 18 -1.31 -5.94 0.85
N ASP A 19 -0.27 -6.28 0.08
CA ASP A 19 0.70 -7.30 0.46
C ASP A 19 1.56 -6.86 1.64
N VAL A 20 1.96 -5.58 1.67
CA VAL A 20 2.70 -4.99 2.78
C VAL A 20 1.83 -4.96 4.04
N LEU A 21 0.56 -4.54 3.93
CA LEU A 21 -0.36 -4.56 5.07
C LEU A 21 -0.51 -5.96 5.67
N ARG A 22 -0.63 -6.99 4.82
CA ARG A 22 -0.73 -8.40 5.24
C ARG A 22 0.56 -8.91 5.88
N ALA A 23 1.72 -8.55 5.32
CA ALA A 23 3.01 -8.88 5.89
C ALA A 23 3.23 -8.24 7.27
N LEU A 24 2.58 -7.10 7.55
CA LEU A 24 2.59 -6.43 8.85
C LEU A 24 1.49 -6.92 9.81
N GLY A 25 0.84 -8.06 9.53
CA GLY A 25 -0.13 -8.69 10.42
C GLY A 25 -1.55 -8.10 10.36
N GLN A 26 -1.85 -7.27 9.36
CA GLN A 26 -3.21 -6.84 9.06
C GLN A 26 -3.89 -7.84 8.11
N ASN A 27 -5.22 -7.83 8.04
CA ASN A 27 -5.95 -8.66 7.08
C ASN A 27 -7.02 -7.86 6.30
N PRO A 28 -6.62 -6.82 5.56
CA PRO A 28 -7.57 -6.00 4.83
C PRO A 28 -8.10 -6.74 3.58
N THR A 29 -9.38 -6.52 3.30
CA THR A 29 -10.00 -6.85 2.01
C THR A 29 -9.46 -5.93 0.90
N ASN A 30 -9.57 -6.38 -0.35
CA ASN A 30 -9.18 -5.54 -1.49
C ASN A 30 -10.00 -4.23 -1.55
N ALA A 31 -11.26 -4.27 -1.11
CA ALA A 31 -12.12 -3.08 -1.06
C ALA A 31 -11.62 -2.04 -0.04
N GLU A 32 -11.14 -2.49 1.12
CA GLU A 32 -10.54 -1.60 2.13
C GLU A 32 -9.24 -0.99 1.64
N VAL A 33 -8.36 -1.79 1.01
CA VAL A 33 -7.12 -1.29 0.41
C VAL A 33 -7.41 -0.24 -0.67
N LEU A 34 -8.37 -0.49 -1.56
CA LEU A 34 -8.77 0.49 -2.57
C LEU A 34 -9.34 1.77 -1.95
N ARG A 35 -10.12 1.66 -0.86
CA ARG A 35 -10.68 2.81 -0.16
C ARG A 35 -9.59 3.71 0.41
N VAL A 36 -8.61 3.15 1.12
CA VAL A 36 -7.52 3.93 1.75
C VAL A 36 -6.54 4.50 0.73
N LEU A 37 -6.43 3.89 -0.45
CA LEU A 37 -5.66 4.42 -1.58
C LEU A 37 -6.40 5.50 -2.40
N GLY A 38 -7.64 5.84 -2.03
CA GLY A 38 -8.42 6.87 -2.74
C GLY A 38 -9.10 6.37 -4.01
N LYS A 39 -9.42 5.08 -4.11
CA LYS A 39 -10.04 4.42 -5.27
C LYS A 39 -9.27 4.69 -6.58
N PRO A 40 -7.98 4.29 -6.64
CA PRO A 40 -7.17 4.46 -7.84
C PRO A 40 -7.76 3.69 -9.02
N LYS A 41 -7.51 4.18 -10.23
CA LYS A 41 -7.75 3.44 -11.47
C LYS A 41 -6.77 2.27 -11.62
N PRO A 42 -7.09 1.23 -12.43
CA PRO A 42 -6.20 0.10 -12.65
C PRO A 42 -4.79 0.48 -13.13
N GLU A 43 -4.66 1.51 -13.95
CA GLU A 43 -3.37 1.97 -14.47
C GLU A 43 -2.51 2.60 -13.36
N GLU A 44 -3.15 3.27 -12.40
CA GLU A 44 -2.48 3.90 -11.28
C GLU A 44 -1.93 2.88 -10.28
N MET A 45 -2.52 1.69 -10.20
CA MET A 45 -2.06 0.62 -9.31
C MET A 45 -0.62 0.17 -9.63
N ASN A 46 -0.23 0.23 -10.90
CA ASN A 46 1.08 -0.21 -11.37
C ASN A 46 2.07 0.96 -11.56
N ALA A 47 1.57 2.19 -11.72
CA ALA A 47 2.39 3.36 -12.02
C ALA A 47 2.66 4.25 -10.79
N LYS A 48 1.67 4.40 -9.88
CA LYS A 48 1.85 5.25 -8.70
C LYS A 48 2.69 4.54 -7.66
N MET A 49 3.68 5.28 -7.16
CA MET A 49 4.58 4.85 -6.10
C MET A 49 4.15 5.44 -4.77
N LEU A 50 4.42 4.70 -3.72
CA LEU A 50 4.08 4.98 -2.34
C LEU A 50 5.35 4.82 -1.51
N ASP A 51 5.74 5.88 -0.80
CA ASP A 51 6.84 5.84 0.15
C ASP A 51 6.36 5.46 1.55
N PHE A 52 7.31 5.30 2.47
CA PHE A 52 7.02 4.92 3.84
C PHE A 52 6.19 5.98 4.59
N GLU A 53 6.47 7.27 4.39
CA GLU A 53 5.73 8.34 5.07
C GLU A 53 4.26 8.36 4.65
N THR A 54 3.97 8.14 3.38
CA THR A 54 2.60 8.05 2.86
C THR A 54 1.91 6.74 3.26
N PHE A 55 2.67 5.64 3.39
CA PHE A 55 2.14 4.36 3.86
C PHE A 55 1.70 4.38 5.33
N LEU A 56 2.40 5.12 6.19
CA LEU A 56 2.18 5.05 7.63
C LEU A 56 0.75 5.43 8.05
N PRO A 57 0.14 6.52 7.55
CA PRO A 57 -1.27 6.83 7.80
C PRO A 57 -2.24 5.73 7.32
N ILE A 58 -1.94 5.08 6.18
CA ILE A 58 -2.74 3.98 5.65
C ILE A 58 -2.72 2.79 6.62
N LEU A 59 -1.53 2.40 7.09
CA LEU A 59 -1.36 1.33 8.07
C LEU A 59 -2.12 1.66 9.37
N GLN A 60 -2.02 2.89 9.87
CA GLN A 60 -2.74 3.33 11.07
C GLN A 60 -4.25 3.24 10.89
N HIS A 61 -4.78 3.66 9.73
CA HIS A 61 -6.20 3.57 9.44
C HIS A 61 -6.68 2.11 9.44
N ILE A 62 -5.97 1.21 8.75
CA ILE A 62 -6.33 -0.20 8.69
C ILE A 62 -6.21 -0.87 10.06
N SER A 63 -5.16 -0.58 10.83
CA SER A 63 -4.94 -1.20 12.15
C SER A 63 -5.96 -0.77 13.20
N ARG A 64 -6.58 0.40 13.06
CA ARG A 64 -7.61 0.91 13.98
C ARG A 64 -9.01 0.40 13.68
N ASN A 65 -9.25 -0.14 12.48
CA ASN A 65 -10.53 -0.73 12.07
C ASN A 65 -10.65 -2.20 12.50
N LYS A 66 -9.96 -2.61 13.58
CA LYS A 66 -10.11 -3.91 14.24
C LYS A 66 -11.10 -3.82 15.39
#